data_AF-A0A369ZTU1-F1
#
_entry.id   AF-A0A369ZTU1-F1
#
_cell.length_a   1.000
_cell.length_b   1.000
_cell.length_c   1.000
_cell.angle_alpha   90.00
_cell.angle_beta   90.00
_cell.angle_gamma   90.00
#
_symmetry.space_group_name_H-M   'P 1'
#
loop_
_entity.id
_entity.type
_entity.pdbx_description
1 polymer ?
#
loop_
_entity_poly.entity_id
_entity_poly.type
_entity_poly.pdbx_seq_one_letter_code
_entity_poly.pdbx_strand_id
1 'polypeptide(L)'
;MNKFKLSLIYLSCSVFLAACSSSSGGGSDNSEQIRQTETALTKRLVELNQQVKAAQTQAQQAQAKYDEARKLSNASETQAAKLALEVANLKKAQTELALAQAEQSKASAQDIQKLKADLEKANQSVNDANKTIEKVAEESKKKEAAAQKRIEDLERYKNLQDAEKARIPISPIAFGSISGLMTDEISGINLSLKDGKEVISIPTLTTYYKAIVVADDNGAREQNLSTADSDFNTYLGKSGNQILNTNLFDRDVSFGVYYSDPYNTQKSAKLIYVQGKPTDMSQIPSGNVKYTGGLAYIKDGQRADYVTDEGLTANADFANKTISIDVEKKETTRNGLEIPEMHFGGKITNNSFAGNVNNIKTQGGFFGENARILSGVFTNDNDKSRGVFGAIKQEAAQ
;
A
#
# COMPACT_ATOMS: atom_id res chain seq x y z
N MET A 1 -25.86 7.27 90.34
CA MET A 1 -24.71 7.67 91.18
C MET A 1 -24.60 9.20 91.14
N ASN A 2 -24.15 9.81 92.25
CA ASN A 2 -24.06 11.25 92.58
C ASN A 2 -25.40 11.87 93.06
N LYS A 3 -25.74 11.81 94.35
CA LYS A 3 -25.24 12.57 95.53
C LYS A 3 -25.41 14.09 95.38
N PHE A 4 -26.44 14.65 96.01
CA PHE A 4 -26.31 15.87 96.82
C PHE A 4 -27.35 15.86 97.94
N LYS A 5 -26.85 15.83 99.18
CA LYS A 5 -27.61 16.00 100.43
C LYS A 5 -27.61 17.50 100.76
N LEU A 6 -28.74 18.03 101.22
CA LEU A 6 -28.69 19.16 102.14
C LEU A 6 -29.75 18.97 103.24
N SER A 7 -29.23 18.78 104.43
CA SER A 7 -29.90 18.65 105.71
C SER A 7 -29.87 20.03 106.35
N LEU A 8 -30.98 20.54 106.88
CA LEU A 8 -30.91 21.59 107.90
C LEU A 8 -32.17 21.65 108.78
N ILE A 9 -31.98 21.06 109.97
CA ILE A 9 -32.37 21.53 111.31
C ILE A 9 -33.85 21.47 111.73
N TYR A 10 -34.14 20.39 112.46
CA TYR A 10 -35.04 20.32 113.61
C TYR A 10 -34.47 21.13 114.79
N LEU A 11 -35.29 21.90 115.50
CA LEU A 11 -35.01 22.32 116.88
C LEU A 11 -36.23 22.04 117.77
N SER A 12 -35.93 21.49 118.95
CA SER A 12 -36.75 20.66 119.83
C SER A 12 -37.45 21.42 120.98
N CYS A 13 -38.36 20.68 121.62
CA CYS A 13 -39.21 20.95 122.79
C CYS A 13 -38.55 21.51 124.09
N SER A 14 -39.48 21.87 125.01
CA SER A 14 -39.41 21.76 126.51
C SER A 14 -38.99 23.05 127.26
N VAL A 15 -39.43 23.44 128.48
CA VAL A 15 -40.35 22.95 129.54
C VAL A 15 -40.37 24.01 130.68
N PHE A 16 -41.53 24.18 131.36
CA PHE A 16 -41.76 24.48 132.80
C PHE A 16 -41.46 25.84 133.52
N LEU A 17 -42.50 26.27 134.29
CA LEU A 17 -42.56 26.71 135.73
C LEU A 17 -41.72 27.94 136.21
N ALA A 18 -42.05 28.71 137.26
CA ALA A 18 -42.99 28.60 138.39
C ALA A 18 -43.14 29.96 139.14
N ALA A 19 -44.08 29.96 140.09
CA ALA A 19 -44.03 30.63 141.42
C ALA A 19 -44.38 32.14 141.45
N CYS A 20 -45.01 32.73 142.46
CA CYS A 20 -45.58 32.39 143.78
C CYS A 20 -46.33 33.69 144.19
N SER A 21 -47.22 33.84 145.17
CA SER A 21 -47.45 33.21 146.46
C SER A 21 -48.63 33.94 147.13
N SER A 22 -49.31 33.31 148.09
CA SER A 22 -49.73 33.87 149.41
C SER A 22 -50.57 35.18 149.42
N SER A 23 -51.58 35.45 150.23
CA SER A 23 -52.20 34.90 151.43
C SER A 23 -53.04 36.08 151.97
N SER A 24 -54.06 35.77 152.78
CA SER A 24 -54.71 36.66 153.76
C SER A 24 -55.73 37.72 153.28
N GLY A 25 -56.96 37.57 153.80
CA GLY A 25 -57.65 38.65 154.51
C GLY A 25 -58.57 39.61 153.74
N GLY A 26 -59.87 39.51 154.02
CA GLY A 26 -60.77 40.68 154.16
C GLY A 26 -61.38 41.26 152.87
N GLY A 27 -62.72 41.25 152.79
CA GLY A 27 -63.47 41.61 151.57
C GLY A 27 -63.69 43.10 151.30
N SER A 28 -64.01 43.41 150.03
CA SER A 28 -64.97 44.43 149.58
C SER A 28 -65.19 44.32 148.05
N ASP A 29 -66.35 44.77 147.58
CA ASP A 29 -67.04 44.50 146.30
C ASP A 29 -66.44 45.24 145.07
N ASN A 30 -66.31 44.59 143.89
CA ASN A 30 -65.55 45.06 142.70
C ASN A 30 -66.29 44.91 141.34
N SER A 31 -67.62 45.04 141.33
CA SER A 31 -68.49 44.75 140.16
C SER A 31 -68.27 45.60 138.88
N GLU A 32 -67.57 46.75 138.94
CA GLU A 32 -67.38 47.65 137.77
C GLU A 32 -66.22 47.25 136.84
N GLN A 33 -65.16 46.61 137.37
CA GLN A 33 -64.02 46.13 136.55
C GLN A 33 -64.40 44.95 135.63
N ILE A 34 -65.38 44.14 136.04
CA ILE A 34 -65.80 42.95 135.30
C ILE A 34 -66.50 43.33 133.99
N ARG A 35 -67.39 44.33 134.00
CA ARG A 35 -68.13 44.79 132.79
C ARG A 35 -67.23 45.40 131.71
N GLN A 36 -66.19 46.13 132.10
CA GLN A 36 -65.24 46.71 131.14
C GLN A 36 -64.38 45.62 130.48
N THR A 37 -64.00 44.61 131.24
CA THR A 37 -63.18 43.48 130.76
C THR A 37 -63.98 42.56 129.83
N GLU A 38 -65.25 42.29 130.12
CA GLU A 38 -66.15 41.54 129.23
C GLU A 38 -66.29 42.21 127.86
N THR A 39 -66.56 43.52 127.83
CA THR A 39 -66.77 44.24 126.56
C THR A 39 -65.51 44.25 125.68
N ALA A 40 -64.34 44.37 126.29
CA ALA A 40 -63.05 44.32 125.59
C ALA A 40 -62.75 42.91 125.05
N LEU A 41 -63.06 41.86 125.81
CA LEU A 41 -62.87 40.47 125.40
C LEU A 41 -63.80 40.09 124.25
N THR A 42 -65.07 40.48 124.29
CA THR A 42 -66.02 40.20 123.20
C THR A 42 -65.58 40.86 121.90
N LYS A 43 -65.13 42.12 121.96
CA LYS A 43 -64.62 42.84 120.78
C LYS A 43 -63.39 42.13 120.18
N ARG A 44 -62.47 41.69 121.03
CA ARG A 44 -61.26 40.96 120.63
C ARG A 44 -61.56 39.57 120.07
N LEU A 45 -62.59 38.89 120.58
CA LEU A 45 -63.04 37.59 120.09
C LEU A 45 -63.68 37.68 118.69
N VAL A 46 -64.43 38.76 118.43
CA VAL A 46 -64.98 39.05 117.10
C VAL A 46 -63.86 39.37 116.11
N GLU A 47 -62.90 40.21 116.50
CA GLU A 47 -61.72 40.53 115.68
C GLU A 47 -60.88 39.29 115.37
N LEU A 48 -60.62 38.43 116.36
CA LEU A 48 -59.89 37.18 116.16
C LEU A 48 -60.65 36.23 115.21
N ASN A 49 -61.96 36.09 115.36
CA ASN A 49 -62.76 35.25 114.46
C ASN A 49 -62.73 35.77 113.01
N GLN A 50 -62.70 37.09 112.85
CA GLN A 50 -62.63 37.71 111.53
C GLN A 50 -61.24 37.54 110.90
N GLN A 51 -60.17 37.63 111.70
CA GLN A 51 -58.81 37.32 111.28
C GLN A 51 -58.62 35.83 110.94
N VAL A 52 -59.20 34.91 111.73
CA VAL A 52 -59.13 33.46 111.45
C VAL A 52 -59.84 33.15 110.14
N LYS A 53 -61.02 33.72 109.88
CA LYS A 53 -61.69 33.56 108.58
C LYS A 53 -60.83 34.11 107.43
N ALA A 54 -60.26 35.31 107.58
CA ALA A 54 -59.40 35.89 106.55
C ALA A 54 -58.14 35.03 106.29
N ALA A 55 -57.50 34.53 107.34
CA ALA A 55 -56.35 33.63 107.25
C ALA A 55 -56.70 32.27 106.62
N GLN A 56 -57.88 31.74 106.92
CA GLN A 56 -58.38 30.48 106.36
C GLN A 56 -58.73 30.62 104.87
N THR A 57 -59.32 31.75 104.46
CA THR A 57 -59.54 32.07 103.05
C THR A 57 -58.22 32.28 102.31
N GLN A 58 -57.22 32.95 102.92
CA GLN A 58 -55.89 33.08 102.32
C GLN A 58 -55.16 31.74 102.19
N ALA A 59 -55.26 30.86 103.18
CA ALA A 59 -54.66 29.52 103.12
C ALA A 59 -55.30 28.67 102.02
N GLN A 60 -56.63 28.74 101.84
CA GLN A 60 -57.32 28.06 100.75
C GLN A 60 -56.93 28.62 99.36
N GLN A 61 -56.78 29.95 99.25
CA GLN A 61 -56.29 30.57 98.01
C GLN A 61 -54.83 30.21 97.70
N ALA A 62 -53.97 30.12 98.72
CA ALA A 62 -52.59 29.68 98.57
C ALA A 62 -52.49 28.20 98.16
N GLN A 63 -53.33 27.34 98.73
CA GLN A 63 -53.43 25.93 98.38
C GLN A 63 -53.87 25.74 96.92
N ALA A 64 -54.90 26.47 96.48
CA ALA A 64 -55.39 26.42 95.10
C ALA A 64 -54.30 26.84 94.09
N LYS A 65 -53.55 27.90 94.38
CA LYS A 65 -52.42 28.34 93.55
C LYS A 65 -51.27 27.33 93.51
N TYR A 66 -51.00 26.63 94.62
CA TYR A 66 -49.97 25.59 94.67
C TYR A 66 -50.38 24.36 93.84
N ASP A 67 -51.62 23.91 93.93
CA ASP A 67 -52.13 22.78 93.15
C ASP A 67 -52.17 23.10 91.64
N GLU A 68 -52.48 24.35 91.28
CA GLU A 68 -52.42 24.83 89.89
C GLU A 68 -50.96 24.88 89.36
N ALA A 69 -50.03 25.42 90.14
CA ALA A 69 -48.61 25.44 89.81
C ALA A 69 -48.03 24.01 89.66
N ARG A 70 -48.45 23.07 90.52
CA ARG A 70 -48.02 21.67 90.45
C ARG A 70 -48.56 20.95 89.22
N LYS A 71 -49.79 21.22 88.80
CA LYS A 71 -50.35 20.69 87.55
C LYS A 71 -49.58 21.20 86.32
N LEU A 72 -49.24 22.49 86.29
CA LEU A 72 -48.44 23.09 85.22
C LEU A 72 -47.01 22.50 85.17
N SER A 73 -46.37 22.26 86.33
CA SER A 73 -45.06 21.61 86.41
C SER A 73 -45.09 20.17 85.87
N ASN A 74 -46.06 19.36 86.30
CA ASN A 74 -46.19 17.98 85.84
C ASN A 74 -46.53 17.90 84.34
N ALA A 75 -47.34 18.83 83.82
CA ALA A 75 -47.62 18.94 82.40
C ALA A 75 -46.36 19.32 81.60
N SER A 76 -45.55 20.26 82.11
CA SER A 76 -44.25 20.66 81.53
C SER A 76 -43.24 19.51 81.52
N GLU A 77 -43.16 18.72 82.60
CA GLU A 77 -42.27 17.54 82.66
C GLU A 77 -42.69 16.46 81.67
N THR A 78 -43.99 16.21 81.53
CA THR A 78 -44.53 15.24 80.56
C THR A 78 -44.26 15.71 79.12
N GLN A 79 -44.41 17.01 78.85
CA GLN A 79 -44.12 17.59 77.55
C GLN A 79 -42.61 17.57 77.23
N ALA A 80 -41.75 17.84 78.22
CA ALA A 80 -40.30 17.73 78.09
C ALA A 80 -39.85 16.29 77.83
N ALA A 81 -40.44 15.30 78.51
CA ALA A 81 -40.17 13.89 78.26
C ALA A 81 -40.61 13.44 76.86
N LYS A 82 -41.76 13.93 76.37
CA LYS A 82 -42.24 13.65 75.02
C LYS A 82 -41.34 14.26 73.94
N LEU A 83 -40.92 15.51 74.11
CA LEU A 83 -39.96 16.19 73.22
C LEU A 83 -38.59 15.50 73.24
N ALA A 84 -38.10 15.05 74.39
CA ALA A 84 -36.84 14.33 74.49
C ALA A 84 -36.88 13.00 73.71
N LEU A 85 -38.01 12.28 73.76
CA LEU A 85 -38.21 11.06 72.99
C LEU A 85 -38.27 11.35 71.48
N GLU A 86 -38.94 12.43 71.08
CA GLU A 86 -39.03 12.86 69.68
C GLU A 86 -37.66 13.28 69.12
N VAL A 87 -36.86 14.02 69.89
CA VAL A 87 -35.48 14.37 69.54
C VAL A 87 -34.60 13.13 69.42
N ALA A 88 -34.75 12.14 70.31
CA ALA A 88 -34.01 10.88 70.22
C ALA A 88 -34.37 10.08 68.96
N ASN A 89 -35.66 10.03 68.60
CA ASN A 89 -36.14 9.36 67.38
C ASN A 89 -35.66 10.07 66.11
N LEU A 90 -35.73 11.40 66.07
CA LEU A 90 -35.22 12.18 64.94
C LEU A 90 -33.72 12.00 64.76
N LYS A 91 -32.95 11.93 65.85
CA LYS A 91 -31.50 11.69 65.80
C LYS A 91 -31.16 10.30 65.27
N LYS A 92 -31.96 9.30 65.63
CA LYS A 92 -31.83 7.94 65.09
C LYS A 92 -32.13 7.92 63.58
N ALA A 93 -33.25 8.52 63.15
CA ALA A 93 -33.62 8.63 61.75
C ALA A 93 -32.58 9.38 60.91
N GLN A 94 -31.98 10.45 61.46
CA GLN A 94 -30.91 11.20 60.79
C GLN A 94 -29.64 10.37 60.61
N THR A 95 -29.32 9.51 61.58
CA THR A 95 -28.16 8.61 61.50
C THR A 95 -28.37 7.51 60.46
N GLU A 96 -29.58 6.92 60.41
CA GLU A 96 -29.96 5.92 59.41
C GLU A 96 -29.96 6.52 58.00
N LEU A 97 -30.44 7.75 57.83
CA LEU A 97 -30.39 8.46 56.55
C LEU A 97 -28.95 8.75 56.09
N ALA A 98 -28.08 9.17 57.01
CA ALA A 98 -26.67 9.43 56.71
C ALA A 98 -25.92 8.14 56.31
N LEU A 99 -26.22 7.00 56.96
CA LEU A 99 -25.68 5.70 56.57
C LEU A 99 -26.15 5.26 55.18
N ALA A 100 -27.45 5.37 54.89
CA ALA A 100 -28.00 5.03 53.59
C ALA A 100 -27.39 5.89 52.46
N GLN A 101 -27.19 7.20 52.69
CA GLN A 101 -26.53 8.10 51.74
C GLN A 101 -25.05 7.74 51.53
N ALA A 102 -24.34 7.34 52.58
CA ALA A 102 -22.94 6.91 52.49
C ALA A 102 -22.78 5.59 51.71
N GLU A 103 -23.69 4.63 51.87
CA GLU A 103 -23.71 3.36 51.13
C GLU A 103 -24.01 3.58 49.64
N GLN A 104 -24.99 4.44 49.31
CA GLN A 104 -25.31 4.82 47.94
C GLN A 104 -24.13 5.50 47.22
N SER A 105 -23.38 6.35 47.95
CA SER A 105 -22.19 7.03 47.43
C SER A 105 -21.04 6.06 47.15
N LYS A 106 -20.92 4.97 47.91
CA LYS A 106 -19.91 3.92 47.68
C LYS A 106 -20.26 3.03 46.48
N ALA A 107 -21.52 2.63 46.34
CA ALA A 107 -21.98 1.80 45.23
C ALA A 107 -21.77 2.53 43.87
N SER A 108 -22.16 3.79 43.80
CA SER A 108 -21.95 4.62 42.60
C SER A 108 -20.48 4.84 42.25
N ALA A 109 -19.59 4.98 43.24
CA ALA A 109 -18.15 5.09 43.00
C ALA A 109 -17.55 3.79 42.42
N GLN A 110 -18.02 2.63 42.86
CA GLN A 110 -17.57 1.33 42.33
C GLN A 110 -18.04 1.11 40.89
N ASP A 111 -19.28 1.46 40.57
CA ASP A 111 -19.81 1.36 39.20
C ASP A 111 -19.05 2.25 38.22
N ILE A 112 -18.71 3.49 38.64
CA ILE A 112 -17.90 4.41 37.83
C ILE A 112 -16.48 3.85 37.58
N GLN A 113 -15.85 3.21 38.58
CA GLN A 113 -14.55 2.57 38.40
C GLN A 113 -14.60 1.39 37.43
N LYS A 114 -15.64 0.56 37.53
CA LYS A 114 -15.84 -0.57 36.62
C LYS A 114 -16.06 -0.10 35.17
N LEU A 115 -16.92 0.90 34.97
CA LEU A 115 -17.15 1.51 33.65
C LEU A 115 -15.89 2.13 33.06
N LYS A 116 -15.02 2.76 33.88
CA LYS A 116 -13.72 3.25 33.41
C LYS A 116 -12.81 2.11 32.96
N ALA A 117 -12.72 1.03 33.73
CA ALA A 117 -11.90 -0.12 33.37
C ALA A 117 -12.40 -0.81 32.09
N ASP A 118 -13.72 -0.91 31.90
CA ASP A 118 -14.33 -1.48 30.70
C ASP A 118 -14.13 -0.56 29.48
N LEU A 119 -14.23 0.77 29.64
CA LEU A 119 -13.94 1.75 28.60
C LEU A 119 -12.47 1.69 28.16
N GLU A 120 -11.54 1.53 29.10
CA GLU A 120 -10.10 1.46 28.83
C GLU A 120 -9.75 0.17 28.08
N LYS A 121 -10.36 -0.96 28.43
CA LYS A 121 -10.27 -2.22 27.67
C LYS A 121 -10.87 -2.12 26.27
N ALA A 122 -12.01 -1.44 26.13
CA ALA A 122 -12.65 -1.20 24.84
C ALA A 122 -11.75 -0.35 23.93
N ASN A 123 -11.17 0.73 24.46
CA ASN A 123 -10.23 1.59 23.73
C ASN A 123 -8.97 0.83 23.29
N GLN A 124 -8.43 -0.04 24.16
CA GLN A 124 -7.28 -0.87 23.79
C GLN A 124 -7.64 -1.83 22.63
N SER A 125 -8.82 -2.45 22.68
CA SER A 125 -9.30 -3.36 21.64
C SER A 125 -9.50 -2.65 20.30
N VAL A 126 -10.00 -1.41 20.31
CA VAL A 126 -10.12 -0.57 19.10
C VAL A 126 -8.75 -0.23 18.51
N ASN A 127 -7.77 0.10 19.35
CA ASN A 127 -6.41 0.40 18.89
C ASN A 127 -5.73 -0.83 18.25
N ASP A 128 -5.92 -2.02 18.82
CA ASP A 128 -5.36 -3.25 18.26
C ASP A 128 -6.06 -3.67 16.95
N ALA A 129 -7.37 -3.43 16.85
CA ALA A 129 -8.12 -3.62 15.61
C ALA A 129 -7.62 -2.66 14.50
N ASN A 130 -7.40 -1.38 14.81
CA ASN A 130 -6.89 -0.40 13.85
C ASN A 130 -5.50 -0.78 13.31
N LYS A 131 -4.57 -1.22 14.17
CA LYS A 131 -3.25 -1.72 13.74
C LYS A 131 -3.38 -2.92 12.80
N THR A 132 -4.33 -3.81 13.07
CA THR A 132 -4.58 -4.98 12.22
C THR A 132 -5.12 -4.57 10.85
N ILE A 133 -6.05 -3.61 10.81
CA ILE A 133 -6.61 -3.06 9.57
C ILE A 133 -5.53 -2.40 8.71
N GLU A 134 -4.64 -1.60 9.31
CA GLU A 134 -3.52 -0.98 8.60
C GLU A 134 -2.59 -2.01 7.97
N LYS A 135 -2.25 -3.08 8.73
CA LYS A 135 -1.41 -4.17 8.21
C LYS A 135 -2.07 -4.90 7.04
N VAL A 136 -3.37 -5.19 7.14
CA VAL A 136 -4.14 -5.85 6.07
C VAL A 136 -4.22 -4.96 4.83
N ALA A 137 -4.43 -3.65 5.00
CA ALA A 137 -4.48 -2.69 3.89
C ALA A 137 -3.12 -2.55 3.17
N GLU A 138 -2.01 -2.62 3.91
CA GLU A 138 -0.67 -2.59 3.32
C GLU A 138 -0.35 -3.89 2.57
N GLU A 139 -0.73 -5.05 3.14
CA GLU A 139 -0.59 -6.34 2.46
C GLU A 139 -1.49 -6.45 1.21
N SER A 140 -2.70 -5.88 1.23
CA SER A 140 -3.59 -5.85 0.06
C SER A 140 -3.02 -5.01 -1.07
N LYS A 141 -2.50 -3.81 -0.77
CA LYS A 141 -1.82 -2.95 -1.76
C LYS A 141 -0.62 -3.65 -2.43
N LYS A 142 0.19 -4.37 -1.65
CA LYS A 142 1.32 -5.15 -2.19
C LYS A 142 0.87 -6.27 -3.11
N LYS A 143 -0.21 -6.97 -2.76
CA LYS A 143 -0.79 -8.03 -3.61
C LYS A 143 -1.40 -7.46 -4.89
N GLU A 144 -2.08 -6.32 -4.82
CA GLU A 144 -2.63 -5.62 -6.00
C GLU A 144 -1.52 -5.19 -6.96
N ALA A 145 -0.44 -4.57 -6.46
CA ALA A 145 0.69 -4.19 -7.30
C ALA A 145 1.37 -5.41 -7.96
N ALA A 146 1.52 -6.51 -7.22
CA ALA A 146 2.08 -7.76 -7.76
C ALA A 146 1.15 -8.40 -8.82
N ALA A 147 -0.17 -8.34 -8.62
CA ALA A 147 -1.15 -8.81 -9.59
C ALA A 147 -1.13 -7.96 -10.86
N GLN A 148 -1.04 -6.64 -10.73
CA GLN A 148 -0.94 -5.71 -11.86
C GLN A 148 0.30 -6.00 -12.71
N LYS A 149 1.47 -6.16 -12.07
CA LYS A 149 2.71 -6.52 -12.75
C LYS A 149 2.60 -7.86 -13.50
N ARG A 150 1.89 -8.83 -12.92
CA ARG A 150 1.69 -10.14 -13.54
C ARG A 150 0.77 -10.08 -14.76
N ILE A 151 -0.21 -9.16 -14.77
CA ILE A 151 -1.06 -8.90 -15.95
C ILE A 151 -0.20 -8.29 -17.07
N GLU A 152 0.63 -7.30 -16.78
CA GLU A 152 1.55 -6.69 -17.75
C GLU A 152 2.53 -7.72 -18.35
N ASP A 153 3.10 -8.60 -17.51
CA ASP A 153 3.97 -9.68 -17.96
C ASP A 153 3.22 -10.66 -18.88
N LEU A 154 1.97 -11.02 -18.55
CA LEU A 154 1.14 -11.91 -19.39
C LEU A 154 0.79 -11.29 -20.75
N GLU A 155 0.47 -9.99 -20.77
CA GLU A 155 0.24 -9.25 -22.02
C GLU A 155 1.51 -9.21 -22.87
N ARG A 156 2.67 -8.98 -22.25
CA ARG A 156 3.97 -9.06 -22.93
C ARG A 156 4.23 -10.44 -23.53
N TYR A 157 3.98 -11.51 -22.77
CA TYR A 157 4.15 -12.89 -23.26
C TYR A 157 3.21 -13.21 -24.43
N LYS A 158 1.95 -12.77 -24.37
CA LYS A 158 0.99 -12.95 -25.46
C LYS A 158 1.43 -12.19 -26.71
N ASN A 159 1.86 -10.94 -26.56
CA ASN A 159 2.39 -10.14 -27.65
C ASN A 159 3.64 -10.77 -28.29
N LEU A 160 4.50 -11.42 -27.49
CA LEU A 160 5.64 -12.18 -27.99
C LEU A 160 5.22 -13.43 -28.77
N GLN A 161 4.22 -14.18 -28.30
CA GLN A 161 3.69 -15.35 -29.02
C GLN A 161 3.00 -14.98 -30.34
N ASP A 162 2.23 -13.89 -30.35
CA ASP A 162 1.61 -13.39 -31.58
C ASP A 162 2.67 -12.82 -32.54
N ALA A 163 3.76 -12.26 -32.02
CA ALA A 163 4.91 -11.87 -32.82
C ALA A 163 5.69 -13.06 -33.37
N GLU A 164 5.83 -14.16 -32.63
CA GLU A 164 6.47 -15.40 -33.06
C GLU A 164 5.71 -16.07 -34.20
N LYS A 165 4.36 -16.12 -34.14
CA LYS A 165 3.53 -16.70 -35.22
C LYS A 165 3.60 -15.92 -36.53
N ALA A 166 3.84 -14.61 -36.48
CA ALA A 166 3.92 -13.74 -37.65
C ALA A 166 5.35 -13.57 -38.20
N ARG A 167 6.37 -13.88 -37.41
CA ARG A 167 7.79 -13.76 -37.77
C ARG A 167 8.31 -15.13 -38.17
N ILE A 168 8.45 -15.37 -39.48
CA ILE A 168 8.92 -16.65 -40.04
C ILE A 168 10.38 -16.49 -40.47
N PRO A 169 11.37 -16.75 -39.59
CA PRO A 169 12.79 -16.65 -39.95
C PRO A 169 13.25 -17.81 -40.81
N ILE A 170 14.30 -17.57 -41.60
CA ILE A 170 15.07 -18.63 -42.28
C ILE A 170 15.82 -19.48 -41.25
N SER A 171 16.29 -18.85 -40.17
CA SER A 171 17.08 -19.49 -39.12
C SER A 171 16.69 -19.01 -37.72
N PRO A 172 16.54 -19.92 -36.74
CA PRO A 172 16.27 -19.56 -35.36
C PRO A 172 17.52 -19.07 -34.60
N ILE A 173 18.68 -18.91 -35.24
CA ILE A 173 19.91 -18.47 -34.57
C ILE A 173 20.49 -17.16 -35.10
N ALA A 174 20.03 -16.68 -36.25
CA ALA A 174 20.56 -15.47 -36.90
C ALA A 174 19.69 -14.23 -36.64
N PHE A 175 20.26 -13.04 -36.87
CA PHE A 175 19.56 -11.74 -36.82
C PHE A 175 18.62 -11.59 -35.61
N GLY A 176 19.14 -11.82 -34.41
CA GLY A 176 18.38 -11.70 -33.15
C GLY A 176 17.36 -12.81 -32.90
N SER A 177 17.32 -13.86 -33.73
CA SER A 177 16.37 -14.98 -33.62
C SER A 177 14.93 -14.46 -33.46
N ILE A 178 14.02 -15.20 -32.83
CA ILE A 178 12.63 -14.84 -32.58
C ILE A 178 12.44 -13.46 -31.92
N SER A 179 13.40 -13.02 -31.10
CA SER A 179 13.33 -11.72 -30.41
C SER A 179 13.45 -10.55 -31.38
N GLY A 180 14.11 -10.79 -32.51
CA GLY A 180 14.50 -9.78 -33.48
C GLY A 180 15.46 -8.70 -32.96
N LEU A 181 15.92 -8.81 -31.72
CA LEU A 181 16.89 -7.90 -31.13
C LEU A 181 18.30 -8.42 -31.41
N MET A 182 19.04 -7.72 -32.26
CA MET A 182 20.46 -7.93 -32.49
C MET A 182 21.24 -7.08 -31.48
N THR A 183 21.86 -7.74 -30.50
CA THR A 183 22.67 -7.12 -29.43
C THR A 183 24.16 -7.34 -29.59
N ASP A 184 24.55 -8.35 -30.38
CA ASP A 184 25.95 -8.69 -30.56
C ASP A 184 26.66 -7.63 -31.40
N GLU A 185 27.93 -7.37 -31.08
CA GLU A 185 28.78 -6.40 -31.77
C GLU A 185 28.79 -6.63 -33.29
N ILE A 186 28.77 -7.90 -33.69
CA ILE A 186 28.55 -8.35 -35.07
C ILE A 186 27.38 -9.31 -35.08
N SER A 187 26.34 -8.98 -35.84
CA SER A 187 25.16 -9.83 -36.04
C SER A 187 24.97 -10.14 -37.51
N GLY A 188 24.38 -11.30 -37.80
CA GLY A 188 24.06 -11.70 -39.17
C GLY A 188 23.90 -13.20 -39.33
N ILE A 189 24.27 -13.72 -40.50
CA ILE A 189 24.18 -15.13 -40.86
C ILE A 189 25.31 -15.54 -41.81
N ASN A 190 25.77 -16.77 -41.65
CA ASN A 190 26.59 -17.52 -42.60
C ASN A 190 25.80 -18.75 -43.04
N LEU A 191 25.57 -18.89 -44.34
CA LEU A 191 24.85 -20.01 -44.96
C LEU A 191 25.79 -20.71 -45.96
N SER A 192 26.36 -21.83 -45.52
CA SER A 192 27.23 -22.67 -46.33
C SER A 192 26.39 -23.60 -47.20
N LEU A 193 26.69 -23.62 -48.49
CA LEU A 193 26.08 -24.45 -49.52
C LEU A 193 27.16 -25.39 -50.07
N LYS A 194 27.12 -26.67 -49.68
CA LYS A 194 28.02 -27.70 -50.19
C LYS A 194 27.25 -28.98 -50.50
N ASP A 195 27.37 -29.49 -51.72
CA ASP A 195 26.69 -30.71 -52.18
C ASP A 195 25.17 -30.70 -51.93
N GLY A 196 24.54 -29.53 -52.01
CA GLY A 196 23.10 -29.34 -51.73
C GLY A 196 22.73 -29.40 -50.23
N LYS A 197 23.71 -29.49 -49.32
CA LYS A 197 23.51 -29.38 -47.88
C LYS A 197 23.73 -27.94 -47.43
N GLU A 198 22.74 -27.42 -46.73
CA GLU A 198 22.77 -26.09 -46.12
C GLU A 198 23.22 -26.21 -44.66
N VAL A 199 24.24 -25.46 -44.29
CA VAL A 199 24.68 -25.32 -42.88
C VAL A 199 24.63 -23.85 -42.51
N ILE A 200 23.85 -23.55 -41.47
CA ILE A 200 23.66 -22.20 -40.97
C ILE A 200 24.53 -22.01 -39.72
N SER A 201 25.26 -20.91 -39.69
CA SER A 201 25.99 -20.46 -38.51
C SER A 201 25.84 -18.95 -38.33
N ILE A 202 26.15 -18.47 -37.12
CA ILE A 202 26.29 -17.05 -36.86
C ILE A 202 27.73 -16.61 -37.19
N PRO A 203 27.95 -15.33 -37.56
CA PRO A 203 29.28 -14.77 -37.71
C PRO A 203 30.10 -14.96 -36.42
N THR A 204 31.20 -15.71 -36.51
CA THR A 204 32.17 -15.85 -35.42
C THR A 204 33.17 -14.70 -35.48
N LEU A 205 33.25 -13.92 -34.40
CA LEU A 205 34.15 -12.77 -34.27
C LEU A 205 35.58 -13.16 -34.67
N THR A 206 36.04 -12.54 -35.74
CA THR A 206 37.37 -12.72 -36.32
C THR A 206 37.89 -11.32 -36.60
N THR A 207 38.27 -10.64 -35.51
CA THR A 207 38.90 -9.31 -35.54
C THR A 207 38.02 -8.12 -36.00
N TYR A 208 37.17 -8.20 -37.05
CA TYR A 208 36.22 -7.18 -37.55
C TYR A 208 35.11 -7.80 -38.46
N TYR A 209 34.05 -7.05 -38.81
CA TYR A 209 33.02 -7.47 -39.82
C TYR A 209 33.61 -7.61 -41.25
N LYS A 210 34.91 -7.42 -41.43
CA LYS A 210 35.66 -7.65 -42.67
C LYS A 210 36.30 -9.05 -42.77
N ALA A 211 36.08 -9.95 -41.81
CA ALA A 211 36.55 -11.33 -41.92
C ALA A 211 35.39 -12.32 -41.74
N ILE A 212 35.43 -13.42 -42.48
CA ILE A 212 34.45 -14.51 -42.39
C ILE A 212 35.15 -15.81 -42.06
N VAL A 213 34.45 -16.73 -41.40
CA VAL A 213 34.95 -18.10 -41.22
C VAL A 213 34.39 -18.97 -42.32
N VAL A 214 35.30 -19.50 -43.14
CA VAL A 214 35.00 -20.44 -44.21
C VAL A 214 35.37 -21.83 -43.74
N ALA A 215 34.40 -22.75 -43.74
CA ALA A 215 34.65 -24.17 -43.52
C ALA A 215 34.50 -24.92 -44.85
N ASP A 216 35.59 -25.52 -45.32
CA ASP A 216 35.58 -26.41 -46.50
C ASP A 216 36.33 -27.72 -46.23
N ASP A 217 36.65 -28.48 -47.28
CA ASP A 217 37.38 -29.76 -47.17
C ASP A 217 38.76 -29.63 -46.50
N ASN A 218 39.33 -28.43 -46.45
CA ASN A 218 40.61 -28.15 -45.82
C ASN A 218 40.46 -27.68 -44.36
N GLY A 219 39.24 -27.73 -43.80
CA GLY A 219 38.92 -27.29 -42.44
C GLY A 219 38.36 -25.86 -42.38
N ALA A 220 38.15 -25.36 -41.16
CA ALA A 220 37.71 -23.99 -40.91
C ALA A 220 38.90 -23.03 -40.93
N ARG A 221 38.84 -21.99 -41.75
CA ARG A 221 39.82 -20.90 -41.80
C ARG A 221 39.14 -19.54 -41.75
N GLU A 222 39.81 -18.57 -41.15
CA GLU A 222 39.44 -17.16 -41.24
C GLU A 222 39.88 -16.62 -42.61
N GLN A 223 38.95 -15.98 -43.31
CA GLN A 223 39.17 -15.34 -44.59
C GLN A 223 38.89 -13.85 -44.44
N ASN A 224 39.95 -13.04 -44.55
CA ASN A 224 39.81 -11.60 -44.68
C ASN A 224 39.15 -11.26 -46.02
N LEU A 225 38.12 -10.43 -45.99
CA LEU A 225 37.51 -9.80 -47.15
C LEU A 225 38.45 -8.66 -47.58
N SER A 226 38.96 -8.72 -48.83
CA SER A 226 39.99 -7.80 -49.36
C SER A 226 39.63 -6.33 -49.18
N THR A 227 40.63 -5.48 -48.88
CA THR A 227 40.53 -4.02 -48.70
C THR A 227 41.02 -3.23 -49.91
N ALA A 228 40.99 -3.80 -51.12
CA ALA A 228 41.57 -3.12 -52.27
C ALA A 228 40.82 -1.80 -52.58
N ASP A 229 41.49 -0.67 -52.32
CA ASP A 229 41.22 0.68 -52.82
C ASP A 229 41.34 0.71 -54.35
N SER A 230 40.39 0.08 -55.03
CA SER A 230 40.25 0.21 -56.47
C SER A 230 38.85 0.76 -56.76
N ASP A 231 38.81 1.89 -57.46
CA ASP A 231 37.64 2.65 -57.92
C ASP A 231 36.69 1.87 -58.88
N PHE A 232 36.64 0.54 -58.78
CA PHE A 232 35.95 -0.37 -59.70
C PHE A 232 35.02 -1.39 -59.01
N ASN A 233 34.54 -1.13 -57.80
CA ASN A 233 33.83 -2.13 -57.00
C ASN A 233 32.37 -1.78 -56.72
N THR A 234 31.54 -1.82 -57.77
CA THR A 234 30.05 -1.81 -57.71
C THR A 234 29.48 -3.23 -57.81
N TYR A 235 30.11 -4.20 -57.15
CA TYR A 235 29.70 -5.59 -57.28
C TYR A 235 29.41 -6.23 -55.93
N LEU A 236 28.15 -6.63 -55.77
CA LEU A 236 27.67 -7.60 -54.80
C LEU A 236 28.22 -9.02 -55.06
N GLY A 237 29.52 -9.14 -55.36
CA GLY A 237 30.17 -10.38 -55.75
C GLY A 237 31.05 -10.31 -57.00
N LYS A 238 32.33 -10.65 -56.76
CA LYS A 238 33.29 -11.39 -57.60
C LYS A 238 34.32 -10.60 -58.43
N SER A 239 35.59 -10.97 -58.26
CA SER A 239 36.63 -10.85 -59.29
C SER A 239 37.64 -11.99 -59.14
N GLY A 240 37.47 -13.07 -59.90
CA GLY A 240 38.21 -14.31 -59.65
C GLY A 240 38.18 -14.67 -58.16
N ASN A 241 39.37 -14.91 -57.58
CA ASN A 241 39.65 -15.16 -56.16
C ASN A 241 39.48 -13.94 -55.23
N GLN A 242 38.76 -12.90 -55.62
CA GLN A 242 38.67 -11.67 -54.83
C GLN A 242 37.22 -11.20 -54.67
N ILE A 243 36.86 -11.03 -53.40
CA ILE A 243 35.63 -10.38 -52.94
C ILE A 243 35.86 -8.88 -53.05
N LEU A 244 35.00 -8.20 -53.79
CA LEU A 244 34.98 -6.76 -53.91
C LEU A 244 33.87 -6.27 -52.97
N ASN A 245 34.26 -5.83 -51.78
CA ASN A 245 33.39 -5.03 -50.93
C ASN A 245 33.28 -3.65 -51.60
N THR A 246 32.08 -3.05 -51.64
CA THR A 246 31.97 -1.71 -52.23
C THR A 246 32.59 -0.71 -51.26
N ASN A 247 33.40 0.21 -51.78
CA ASN A 247 33.93 1.37 -51.05
C ASN A 247 32.82 2.39 -50.66
N LEU A 248 31.54 2.02 -50.78
CA LEU A 248 30.39 2.79 -50.30
C LEU A 248 29.87 2.28 -48.94
N PHE A 249 30.41 1.17 -48.41
CA PHE A 249 30.04 0.58 -47.12
C PHE A 249 31.13 0.78 -46.07
N ASP A 250 31.43 2.03 -45.74
CA ASP A 250 32.35 2.33 -44.65
C ASP A 250 31.70 2.03 -43.28
N ARG A 251 31.91 0.77 -42.90
CA ARG A 251 32.12 0.22 -41.56
C ARG A 251 31.04 -0.53 -40.80
N ASP A 252 29.82 -0.60 -41.30
CA ASP A 252 28.76 -1.19 -40.49
C ASP A 252 28.25 -2.55 -40.98
N VAL A 253 28.51 -2.97 -42.23
CA VAL A 253 28.06 -4.29 -42.73
C VAL A 253 28.94 -4.80 -43.87
N SER A 254 29.07 -6.13 -43.95
CA SER A 254 29.62 -6.87 -45.08
C SER A 254 28.64 -7.98 -45.46
N PHE A 255 28.37 -8.14 -46.75
CA PHE A 255 27.48 -9.17 -47.25
C PHE A 255 27.85 -9.61 -48.67
N GLY A 256 27.54 -10.85 -49.03
CA GLY A 256 27.82 -11.38 -50.35
C GLY A 256 27.93 -12.89 -50.40
N VAL A 257 28.62 -13.38 -51.44
CA VAL A 257 28.88 -14.81 -51.67
C VAL A 257 30.39 -15.03 -51.76
N TYR A 258 30.90 -15.97 -50.97
CA TYR A 258 32.27 -16.48 -51.08
C TYR A 258 32.27 -17.85 -51.79
N TYR A 259 33.30 -18.10 -52.58
CA TYR A 259 33.52 -19.37 -53.29
C TYR A 259 34.83 -19.99 -52.82
N SER A 260 34.81 -21.27 -52.41
CA SER A 260 36.03 -21.98 -52.00
C SER A 260 37.05 -22.14 -53.14
N ASP A 261 36.58 -22.19 -54.38
CA ASP A 261 37.39 -22.13 -55.61
C ASP A 261 36.69 -21.17 -56.59
N PRO A 262 37.22 -19.97 -56.81
CA PRO A 262 36.60 -18.98 -57.70
C PRO A 262 36.75 -19.31 -59.19
N TYR A 263 37.70 -20.19 -59.54
CA TYR A 263 37.97 -20.60 -60.90
C TYR A 263 37.05 -21.75 -61.29
N ASN A 264 36.53 -22.47 -60.29
CA ASN A 264 35.54 -23.53 -60.45
C ASN A 264 34.32 -23.33 -59.55
N THR A 265 33.61 -22.21 -59.73
CA THR A 265 32.43 -21.85 -58.92
C THR A 265 31.27 -22.84 -59.00
N GLN A 266 31.33 -23.80 -59.91
CA GLN A 266 30.34 -24.86 -60.10
C GLN A 266 30.52 -26.00 -59.09
N LYS A 267 31.76 -26.29 -58.70
CA LYS A 267 32.10 -27.36 -57.74
C LYS A 267 32.56 -26.82 -56.40
N SER A 268 32.79 -25.51 -56.29
CA SER A 268 33.18 -24.87 -55.04
C SER A 268 32.03 -24.90 -54.03
N ALA A 269 32.36 -25.13 -52.76
CA ALA A 269 31.47 -24.75 -51.69
C ALA A 269 31.20 -23.24 -51.77
N LYS A 270 29.94 -22.85 -51.63
CA LYS A 270 29.53 -21.44 -51.60
C LYS A 270 29.18 -21.06 -50.16
N LEU A 271 29.52 -19.87 -49.75
CA LEU A 271 29.10 -19.31 -48.47
C LEU A 271 28.39 -18.00 -48.74
N ILE A 272 27.09 -17.97 -48.45
CA ILE A 272 26.30 -16.73 -48.42
C ILE A 272 26.51 -16.12 -47.04
N TYR A 273 26.90 -14.86 -46.97
CA TYR A 273 27.17 -14.19 -45.70
C TYR A 273 26.52 -12.81 -45.64
N VAL A 274 26.08 -12.46 -44.44
CA VAL A 274 25.73 -11.10 -44.00
C VAL A 274 26.27 -10.97 -42.59
N GLN A 275 26.99 -9.90 -42.31
CA GLN A 275 27.44 -9.60 -40.96
C GLN A 275 27.70 -8.12 -40.80
N GLY A 276 27.28 -7.53 -39.70
CA GLY A 276 27.46 -6.11 -39.48
C GLY A 276 27.16 -5.68 -38.06
N LYS A 277 27.51 -4.44 -37.76
CA LYS A 277 27.15 -3.73 -36.54
C LYS A 277 25.68 -3.34 -36.59
N PRO A 278 24.81 -3.94 -35.75
CA PRO A 278 23.40 -3.61 -35.73
C PRO A 278 23.17 -2.13 -35.45
N THR A 279 22.12 -1.56 -36.05
CA THR A 279 21.63 -0.25 -35.62
C THR A 279 21.17 -0.34 -34.16
N ASP A 280 21.63 0.62 -33.35
CA ASP A 280 21.18 0.76 -31.97
C ASP A 280 19.67 1.03 -31.92
N MET A 281 18.97 0.45 -30.94
CA MET A 281 17.52 0.62 -30.80
C MET A 281 17.07 2.07 -30.69
N SER A 282 17.90 2.96 -30.13
CA SER A 282 17.63 4.39 -30.04
C SER A 282 17.71 5.12 -31.39
N GLN A 283 18.32 4.50 -32.40
CA GLN A 283 18.51 5.05 -33.74
C GLN A 283 17.58 4.41 -34.78
N ILE A 284 16.72 3.47 -34.40
CA ILE A 284 15.73 2.92 -35.32
C ILE A 284 14.73 4.02 -35.71
N PRO A 285 14.52 4.29 -37.02
CA PRO A 285 13.55 5.28 -37.46
C PRO A 285 12.13 4.96 -37.01
N SER A 286 11.25 5.97 -36.95
CA SER A 286 9.84 5.82 -36.57
C SER A 286 8.86 5.86 -37.76
N GLY A 287 9.31 6.34 -38.93
CA GLY A 287 8.48 6.56 -40.11
C GLY A 287 8.71 5.54 -41.23
N ASN A 288 8.40 5.96 -42.45
CA ASN A 288 8.68 5.19 -43.66
C ASN A 288 10.07 5.52 -44.20
N VAL A 289 10.83 4.49 -44.56
CA VAL A 289 12.16 4.65 -45.13
C VAL A 289 12.28 3.79 -46.38
N LYS A 290 12.69 4.43 -47.49
CA LYS A 290 13.00 3.75 -48.74
C LYS A 290 14.48 3.45 -48.81
N TYR A 291 14.81 2.29 -49.36
CA TYR A 291 16.16 1.85 -49.62
C TYR A 291 16.29 1.33 -51.05
N THR A 292 17.47 1.48 -51.63
CA THR A 292 17.81 0.89 -52.93
C THR A 292 19.16 0.20 -52.86
N GLY A 293 19.30 -0.87 -53.63
CA GLY A 293 20.54 -1.59 -53.73
C GLY A 293 20.37 -2.80 -54.64
N GLY A 294 21.00 -3.90 -54.23
CA GLY A 294 21.09 -5.06 -55.08
C GLY A 294 21.14 -6.37 -54.31
N LEU A 295 21.42 -7.43 -55.04
CA LEU A 295 21.44 -8.79 -54.52
C LEU A 295 22.45 -9.67 -55.25
N ALA A 296 22.89 -10.71 -54.55
CA ALA A 296 23.43 -11.91 -55.15
C ALA A 296 22.35 -13.00 -55.12
N TYR A 297 22.06 -13.59 -56.28
CA TYR A 297 21.02 -14.57 -56.53
C TYR A 297 21.65 -15.87 -57.05
N ILE A 298 21.30 -16.99 -56.41
CA ILE A 298 21.82 -18.32 -56.68
C ILE A 298 20.64 -19.27 -56.93
N LYS A 299 20.57 -19.85 -58.13
CA LYS A 299 19.55 -20.83 -58.52
C LYS A 299 20.11 -22.25 -58.45
N ASP A 300 19.35 -23.17 -57.86
CA ASP A 300 19.75 -24.58 -57.77
C ASP A 300 19.95 -25.18 -59.15
N GLY A 301 21.01 -25.98 -59.28
CA GLY A 301 21.35 -26.66 -60.53
C GLY A 301 21.84 -25.73 -61.64
N GLN A 302 21.88 -24.41 -61.43
CA GLN A 302 22.41 -23.46 -62.42
C GLN A 302 23.91 -23.23 -62.26
N ARG A 303 24.60 -23.08 -63.38
CA ARG A 303 26.06 -22.89 -63.44
C ARG A 303 26.49 -21.47 -63.07
N ALA A 304 25.60 -20.50 -63.30
CA ALA A 304 25.85 -19.09 -63.08
C ALA A 304 25.05 -18.60 -61.88
N ASP A 305 25.69 -17.76 -61.08
CA ASP A 305 25.03 -16.93 -60.08
C ASP A 305 24.89 -15.52 -60.66
N TYR A 306 23.91 -14.77 -60.18
CA TYR A 306 23.71 -13.38 -60.57
C TYR A 306 24.06 -12.44 -59.44
N VAL A 307 24.72 -11.35 -59.79
CA VAL A 307 25.13 -10.32 -58.85
C VAL A 307 24.84 -8.96 -59.48
N THR A 308 24.19 -8.09 -58.72
CA THR A 308 23.89 -6.71 -59.11
C THR A 308 23.92 -5.82 -57.88
N ASP A 309 24.33 -4.58 -58.06
CA ASP A 309 24.22 -3.48 -57.10
C ASP A 309 22.94 -2.66 -57.26
N GLU A 310 22.18 -2.89 -58.34
CA GLU A 310 20.92 -2.24 -58.66
C GLU A 310 19.75 -3.24 -58.82
N GLY A 311 18.52 -2.74 -58.91
CA GLY A 311 17.33 -3.54 -59.22
C GLY A 311 16.62 -4.12 -57.99
N LEU A 312 17.06 -3.77 -56.77
CA LEU A 312 16.34 -4.04 -55.53
C LEU A 312 15.89 -2.72 -54.90
N THR A 313 14.60 -2.66 -54.55
CA THR A 313 14.05 -1.60 -53.71
C THR A 313 13.43 -2.20 -52.46
N ALA A 314 13.53 -1.49 -51.35
CA ALA A 314 12.87 -1.88 -50.12
C ALA A 314 12.19 -0.70 -49.45
N ASN A 315 11.00 -0.94 -48.89
CA ASN A 315 10.25 0.04 -48.13
C ASN A 315 10.05 -0.51 -46.71
N ALA A 316 10.71 0.11 -45.74
CA ALA A 316 10.53 -0.21 -44.33
C ALA A 316 9.56 0.79 -43.71
N ASP A 317 8.40 0.30 -43.29
CA ASP A 317 7.43 1.05 -42.48
C ASP A 317 7.65 0.69 -41.01
N PHE A 318 8.42 1.52 -40.31
CA PHE A 318 8.74 1.28 -38.89
C PHE A 318 7.54 1.51 -37.97
N ALA A 319 6.55 2.32 -38.40
CA ALA A 319 5.32 2.54 -37.64
C ALA A 319 4.43 1.30 -37.67
N ASN A 320 4.21 0.74 -38.87
CA ASN A 320 3.43 -0.48 -39.06
C ASN A 320 4.23 -1.76 -38.85
N LYS A 321 5.54 -1.64 -38.63
CA LYS A 321 6.47 -2.75 -38.38
C LYS A 321 6.50 -3.77 -39.52
N THR A 322 6.54 -3.27 -40.74
CA THR A 322 6.56 -4.09 -41.96
C THR A 322 7.67 -3.66 -42.90
N ILE A 323 8.22 -4.61 -43.64
CA ILE A 323 9.14 -4.32 -44.74
C ILE A 323 8.66 -5.04 -46.00
N SER A 324 8.65 -4.32 -47.12
CA SER A 324 8.51 -4.90 -48.46
C SER A 324 9.84 -4.77 -49.20
N ILE A 325 10.17 -5.78 -49.99
CA ILE A 325 11.37 -5.86 -50.81
C ILE A 325 10.95 -6.34 -52.18
N ASP A 326 11.31 -5.56 -53.19
CA ASP A 326 10.94 -5.76 -54.57
C ASP A 326 12.21 -5.88 -55.41
N VAL A 327 12.28 -6.95 -56.21
CA VAL A 327 13.37 -7.21 -57.15
C VAL A 327 12.80 -7.27 -58.55
N GLU A 328 13.35 -6.44 -59.43
CA GLU A 328 12.93 -6.37 -60.83
C GLU A 328 13.36 -7.63 -61.61
N LYS A 329 12.48 -8.10 -62.51
CA LYS A 329 12.82 -9.18 -63.44
C LYS A 329 14.06 -8.80 -64.25
N LYS A 330 15.01 -9.73 -64.37
CA LYS A 330 16.22 -9.50 -65.19
C LYS A 330 16.60 -10.74 -65.98
N GLU A 331 16.82 -10.54 -67.27
CA GLU A 331 17.31 -11.58 -68.18
C GLU A 331 18.81 -11.41 -68.41
N THR A 332 19.60 -12.45 -68.11
CA THR A 332 21.05 -12.39 -68.32
C THR A 332 21.41 -12.95 -69.69
N THR A 333 22.02 -12.11 -70.52
CA THR A 333 22.36 -12.46 -71.92
C THR A 333 23.51 -13.46 -72.06
N ARG A 334 24.35 -13.64 -71.03
CA ARG A 334 25.55 -14.50 -71.09
C ARG A 334 25.30 -15.97 -70.77
N ASN A 335 24.33 -16.29 -69.90
CA ASN A 335 24.22 -17.63 -69.30
C ASN A 335 22.80 -18.19 -69.27
N GLY A 336 21.80 -17.50 -69.82
CA GLY A 336 20.40 -17.95 -69.80
C GLY A 336 19.77 -18.00 -68.41
N LEU A 337 20.43 -17.39 -67.41
CA LEU A 337 19.89 -17.25 -66.07
C LEU A 337 18.86 -16.13 -66.09
N GLU A 338 17.63 -16.47 -65.74
CA GLU A 338 16.53 -15.53 -65.57
C GLU A 338 16.29 -15.33 -64.08
N ILE A 339 16.30 -14.07 -63.66
CA ILE A 339 15.92 -13.67 -62.32
C ILE A 339 14.44 -13.31 -62.40
N PRO A 340 13.57 -14.06 -61.70
CA PRO A 340 12.17 -13.71 -61.68
C PRO A 340 11.97 -12.37 -60.97
N GLU A 341 10.87 -11.70 -61.30
CA GLU A 341 10.35 -10.67 -60.41
C GLU A 341 10.05 -11.29 -59.05
N MET A 342 10.48 -10.64 -57.98
CA MET A 342 10.28 -11.14 -56.62
C MET A 342 9.73 -10.04 -55.73
N HIS A 343 8.62 -10.35 -55.07
CA HIS A 343 8.03 -9.53 -54.01
C HIS A 343 8.05 -10.31 -52.72
N PHE A 344 8.86 -9.85 -51.77
CA PHE A 344 9.03 -10.49 -50.48
C PHE A 344 9.19 -9.47 -49.38
N GLY A 345 9.38 -9.93 -48.15
CA GLY A 345 9.44 -9.04 -47.00
C GLY A 345 8.98 -9.73 -45.74
N GLY A 346 8.64 -8.93 -44.74
CA GLY A 346 8.22 -9.50 -43.47
C GLY A 346 7.93 -8.47 -42.40
N LYS A 347 7.89 -8.99 -41.17
CA LYS A 347 7.65 -8.19 -39.98
C LYS A 347 8.96 -7.64 -39.45
N ILE A 348 8.98 -6.34 -39.19
CA ILE A 348 10.04 -5.69 -38.43
C ILE A 348 9.80 -5.94 -36.93
N THR A 349 10.82 -6.45 -36.26
CA THR A 349 10.81 -6.63 -34.80
C THR A 349 12.15 -6.11 -34.28
N ASN A 350 12.11 -5.09 -33.44
CA ASN A 350 13.31 -4.39 -32.96
C ASN A 350 14.16 -3.90 -34.14
N ASN A 351 15.45 -4.23 -34.17
CA ASN A 351 16.38 -3.83 -35.24
C ASN A 351 16.55 -4.90 -36.33
N SER A 352 15.66 -5.90 -36.43
CA SER A 352 15.67 -6.92 -37.48
C SER A 352 14.30 -7.14 -38.13
N PHE A 353 14.27 -7.96 -39.19
CA PHE A 353 13.05 -8.36 -39.84
C PHE A 353 13.10 -9.82 -40.31
N ALA A 354 11.94 -10.46 -40.38
CA ALA A 354 11.79 -11.77 -41.02
C ALA A 354 10.35 -12.02 -41.49
N GLY A 355 10.19 -12.86 -42.49
CA GLY A 355 8.87 -13.21 -43.02
C GLY A 355 8.91 -14.23 -44.15
N ASN A 356 7.72 -14.65 -44.57
CA ASN A 356 7.49 -15.49 -45.72
C ASN A 356 6.34 -14.89 -46.54
N VAL A 357 6.65 -14.37 -47.72
CA VAL A 357 5.69 -13.76 -48.64
C VAL A 357 5.91 -14.37 -50.00
N ASN A 358 4.85 -14.80 -50.68
CA ASN A 358 4.92 -15.45 -52.01
C ASN A 358 5.86 -16.68 -52.07
N ASN A 359 5.94 -17.45 -50.98
CA ASN A 359 6.88 -18.58 -50.79
C ASN A 359 8.36 -18.17 -50.86
N ILE A 360 8.63 -16.88 -50.62
CA ILE A 360 9.97 -16.33 -50.45
C ILE A 360 10.13 -15.99 -48.97
N LYS A 361 10.94 -16.79 -48.28
CA LYS A 361 11.34 -16.50 -46.91
C LYS A 361 12.47 -15.49 -46.93
N THR A 362 12.46 -14.57 -45.99
CA THR A 362 13.52 -13.59 -45.82
C THR A 362 13.83 -13.39 -44.34
N GLN A 363 15.09 -13.09 -44.05
CA GLN A 363 15.53 -12.70 -42.72
C GLN A 363 16.71 -11.74 -42.85
N GLY A 364 16.66 -10.63 -42.12
CA GLY A 364 17.66 -9.58 -42.23
C GLY A 364 17.65 -8.61 -41.06
N GLY A 365 18.50 -7.60 -41.16
CA GLY A 365 18.76 -6.62 -40.12
C GLY A 365 18.92 -5.20 -40.65
N PHE A 366 18.76 -4.24 -39.76
CA PHE A 366 19.16 -2.85 -39.96
C PHE A 366 20.55 -2.64 -39.34
N PHE A 367 21.44 -1.99 -40.09
CA PHE A 367 22.84 -1.82 -39.77
C PHE A 367 23.27 -0.35 -39.92
N GLY A 368 24.29 0.01 -39.13
CA GLY A 368 24.86 1.35 -39.10
C GLY A 368 23.95 2.40 -38.47
N GLU A 369 24.46 3.62 -38.40
CA GLU A 369 23.75 4.73 -37.77
C GLU A 369 22.39 4.99 -38.44
N ASN A 370 21.35 5.24 -37.64
CA ASN A 370 20.02 5.63 -38.10
C ASN A 370 19.37 4.68 -39.13
N ALA A 371 19.69 3.38 -39.03
CA ALA A 371 19.31 2.35 -40.00
C ALA A 371 19.69 2.75 -41.43
N ARG A 372 20.91 3.26 -41.63
CA ARG A 372 21.41 3.68 -42.94
C ARG A 372 21.44 2.52 -43.94
N ILE A 373 21.65 1.29 -43.47
CA ILE A 373 21.79 0.12 -44.32
C ILE A 373 20.81 -0.96 -43.86
N LEU A 374 20.20 -1.66 -44.82
CA LEU A 374 19.52 -2.93 -44.58
C LEU A 374 20.27 -4.03 -45.31
N SER A 375 20.30 -5.23 -44.72
CA SER A 375 20.85 -6.40 -45.40
C SER A 375 20.23 -7.67 -44.84
N GLY A 376 20.19 -8.73 -45.64
CA GLY A 376 19.58 -9.98 -45.26
C GLY A 376 19.75 -11.06 -46.33
N VAL A 377 19.15 -12.20 -46.05
CA VAL A 377 19.13 -13.35 -46.96
C VAL A 377 17.69 -13.73 -47.29
N PHE A 378 17.49 -14.37 -48.44
CA PHE A 378 16.21 -14.92 -48.85
C PHE A 378 16.35 -16.35 -49.39
N THR A 379 15.26 -17.11 -49.32
CA THR A 379 15.09 -18.41 -50.00
C THR A 379 13.74 -18.41 -50.72
N ASN A 380 13.74 -18.79 -51.99
CA ASN A 380 12.55 -18.89 -52.84
C ASN A 380 12.30 -20.36 -53.18
N ASP A 381 11.30 -20.94 -52.52
CA ASP A 381 11.00 -22.37 -52.64
C ASP A 381 10.40 -22.74 -54.00
N ASN A 382 9.73 -21.80 -54.68
CA ASN A 382 9.09 -22.01 -55.98
C ASN A 382 10.13 -22.04 -57.11
N ASP A 383 11.04 -21.08 -57.10
CA ASP A 383 12.07 -20.91 -58.12
C ASP A 383 13.34 -21.76 -57.83
N LYS A 384 13.41 -22.38 -56.65
CA LYS A 384 14.58 -23.09 -56.14
C LYS A 384 15.80 -22.19 -56.19
N SER A 385 15.68 -21.02 -55.58
CA SER A 385 16.76 -20.04 -55.49
C SER A 385 16.94 -19.51 -54.08
N ARG A 386 18.12 -18.94 -53.81
CA ARG A 386 18.44 -18.25 -52.57
C ARG A 386 19.40 -17.12 -52.85
N GLY A 387 19.55 -16.23 -51.90
CA GLY A 387 20.45 -15.11 -52.09
C GLY A 387 20.65 -14.27 -50.87
N VAL A 388 21.45 -13.24 -51.08
CA VAL A 388 21.75 -12.19 -50.11
C VAL A 388 21.53 -10.85 -50.77
N PHE A 389 21.07 -9.89 -50.00
CA PHE A 389 20.78 -8.55 -50.49
C PHE A 389 21.27 -7.51 -49.50
N GLY A 390 21.41 -6.30 -50.01
CA GLY A 390 21.62 -5.13 -49.18
C GLY A 390 21.31 -3.87 -49.95
N ALA A 391 20.85 -2.88 -49.21
CA ALA A 391 20.35 -1.64 -49.75
C ALA A 391 20.61 -0.48 -48.80
N ILE A 392 20.83 0.68 -49.39
CA ILE A 392 21.17 1.93 -48.69
C ILE A 392 19.94 2.81 -48.65
N LYS A 393 19.73 3.42 -47.48
CA LYS A 393 18.68 4.39 -47.21
C LYS A 393 18.76 5.53 -48.22
N GLN A 394 17.65 5.82 -48.87
CA GLN A 394 17.52 6.96 -49.76
C GLN A 394 17.17 8.20 -48.94
N GLU A 395 17.86 9.30 -49.21
CA GLU A 395 17.46 10.59 -48.65
C GLU A 395 16.13 11.04 -49.27
N ALA A 396 15.29 11.72 -48.48
CA ALA A 396 14.09 12.31 -49.02
C ALA A 396 14.49 13.32 -50.10
N ALA A 397 13.93 13.20 -51.31
CA ALA A 397 14.09 14.22 -52.33
C ALA A 397 13.62 15.55 -51.75
N GLN A 398 14.54 16.52 -51.64
CA GLN A 398 14.26 17.87 -51.14
C GLN A 398 13.41 18.66 -52.13
#